data_AF-A0A9X0QBZ7-F1
#
_entry.id   AF-A0A9X0QBZ7-F1
#
_cell.length_a   1.000
_cell.length_b   1.000
_cell.length_c   1.000
_cell.angle_alpha   90.00
_cell.angle_beta   90.00
_cell.angle_gamma   90.00
#
_symmetry.space_group_name_H-M   'P 1'
#
loop_
_entity.id
_entity.type
_entity.pdbx_description
1 polymer ?
#
loop_
_entity_poly.entity_id
_entity_poly.type
_entity_poly.pdbx_seq_one_letter_code
_entity_poly.pdbx_strand_id
1 'polypeptide(L)'
;MASKLILDWAPEQISKWLKVHYPSNESMRVSHETIYRSLFIQARGVLKKELVQHLRSKRLIRRSRHARAGGKSHGQIVDALSISERPAEVEDRAVPGHWEGDLLAGSKNSHI
;
A
#
# COMPACT_ATOMS: atom_id res chain seq x y z
N MET A 1 16.51 9.01 -18.47
CA MET A 1 15.20 8.76 -17.80
C MET A 1 14.03 9.11 -18.72
N ALA A 2 13.85 10.37 -19.13
CA ALA A 2 12.73 10.79 -19.99
C ALA A 2 12.63 10.01 -21.32
N SER A 3 13.76 9.71 -21.95
CA SER A 3 13.82 8.87 -23.16
C SER A 3 13.24 7.47 -22.96
N LYS A 4 13.35 6.88 -21.77
CA LYS A 4 12.75 5.57 -21.47
C LYS A 4 11.24 5.65 -21.26
N LEU A 5 10.74 6.77 -20.72
CA LEU A 5 9.30 6.99 -20.59
C LEU A 5 8.64 7.10 -21.97
N ILE A 6 9.26 7.78 -22.94
CA ILE A 6 8.75 7.88 -24.32
C ILE A 6 8.64 6.50 -25.00
N LEU A 7 9.45 5.53 -24.56
CA LEU A 7 9.39 4.13 -25.01
C LEU A 7 8.35 3.30 -24.23
N ASP A 8 7.45 3.95 -23.48
CA ASP A 8 6.41 3.36 -22.64
C ASP A 8 6.93 2.44 -21.51
N TRP A 9 8.16 2.68 -21.03
CA TRP A 9 8.68 1.93 -19.88
C TRP A 9 8.01 2.37 -18.59
N ALA A 10 7.62 1.38 -17.77
CA ALA A 10 7.12 1.63 -16.44
C ALA A 10 8.23 2.22 -15.53
N PRO A 11 7.91 3.14 -14.62
CA PRO A 11 8.87 3.68 -13.65
C PRO A 11 9.67 2.64 -12.87
N GLU A 12 9.08 1.49 -12.57
CA GLU A 12 9.74 0.34 -11.95
C GLU A 12 10.84 -0.25 -12.84
N GLN A 13 10.60 -0.35 -14.16
CA GLN A 13 11.58 -0.82 -15.13
C GLN A 13 12.72 0.20 -15.26
N ILE A 14 12.41 1.48 -15.31
CA ILE A 14 13.41 2.56 -15.39
C ILE A 14 14.30 2.56 -14.15
N SER A 15 13.72 2.43 -12.95
CA SER A 15 14.47 2.36 -11.69
C SER A 15 15.45 1.18 -11.66
N LYS A 16 14.99 -0.01 -12.09
CA LYS A 16 15.86 -1.20 -12.19
C LYS A 16 16.94 -1.02 -13.25
N TRP A 17 16.59 -0.46 -14.41
CA TRP A 17 17.53 -0.21 -15.50
C TRP A 17 18.64 0.76 -15.10
N LEU A 18 18.30 1.85 -14.41
CA LEU A 18 19.28 2.79 -13.85
C LEU A 18 20.25 2.08 -12.89
N LYS A 19 19.72 1.19 -12.05
CA LYS A 19 20.53 0.40 -11.11
C LYS A 19 21.56 -0.49 -11.80
N VAL A 20 21.20 -1.06 -12.94
CA VAL A 20 22.03 -2.01 -13.70
C VAL A 20 23.05 -1.29 -14.58
N HIS A 21 22.64 -0.23 -15.27
CA HIS A 21 23.50 0.49 -16.22
C HIS A 21 24.46 1.49 -15.56
N TYR A 22 24.17 1.91 -14.32
CA TYR A 22 25.01 2.84 -13.56
C TYR A 22 25.35 2.28 -12.18
N PRO A 23 26.08 1.15 -12.10
CA PRO A 23 26.35 0.48 -10.83
C PRO A 23 27.23 1.32 -9.89
N SER A 24 28.19 2.08 -10.43
CA SER A 24 29.15 2.87 -9.65
C SER A 24 28.68 4.30 -9.34
N ASN A 25 27.51 4.71 -9.84
CA ASN A 25 26.99 6.06 -9.63
C ASN A 25 25.81 6.02 -8.65
N GLU A 26 26.04 6.45 -7.41
CA GLU A 26 25.01 6.49 -6.37
C GLU A 26 23.85 7.44 -6.70
N SER A 27 24.09 8.51 -7.46
CA SER A 27 23.02 9.42 -7.89
C SER A 27 21.99 8.74 -8.80
N MET A 28 22.32 7.59 -9.40
CA MET A 28 21.42 6.81 -10.24
C MET A 28 20.60 5.78 -9.45
N ARG A 29 20.73 5.74 -8.12
CA ARG A 29 19.92 4.91 -7.21
C ARG A 29 18.55 5.54 -6.95
N VAL A 30 17.81 5.81 -8.01
CA VAL A 30 16.50 6.47 -7.96
C VAL A 30 15.39 5.43 -7.85
N SER A 31 14.54 5.55 -6.82
CA SER A 31 13.36 4.71 -6.66
C SER A 31 12.27 5.06 -7.69
N HIS A 32 11.42 4.08 -8.03
CA HIS A 32 10.27 4.31 -8.90
C HIS A 32 9.26 5.31 -8.31
N GLU A 33 9.16 5.41 -6.97
CA GLU A 33 8.33 6.43 -6.33
C GLU A 33 8.93 7.83 -6.48
N THR A 34 10.26 7.98 -6.50
CA THR A 34 10.92 9.26 -6.82
C THR A 34 10.65 9.67 -8.26
N ILE A 35 10.67 8.72 -9.20
CA ILE A 35 10.29 8.95 -10.60
C ILE A 35 8.85 9.45 -10.66
N TYR A 36 7.90 8.74 -10.04
CA TYR A 36 6.52 9.19 -9.97
C TYR A 36 6.40 10.59 -9.36
N ARG A 37 7.09 10.86 -8.25
CA ARG A 37 7.08 12.16 -7.58
C ARG A 37 7.57 13.28 -8.48
N SER A 38 8.65 13.07 -9.24
CA SER A 38 9.16 14.05 -10.21
C SER A 38 8.20 14.30 -11.38
N LEU A 39 7.41 13.30 -11.78
CA LEU A 39 6.39 13.47 -12.80
C LEU A 39 5.20 14.26 -12.25
N PHE A 40 4.69 13.94 -11.05
CA PHE A 40 3.45 14.52 -10.52
C PHE A 40 3.62 15.84 -9.75
N ILE A 41 4.64 16.00 -8.90
CA ILE A 41 4.85 17.26 -8.15
C ILE A 41 5.26 18.40 -9.09
N GLN A 42 5.93 18.02 -10.17
CA GLN A 42 6.69 18.93 -10.99
C GLN A 42 6.00 19.19 -12.35
N ALA A 43 4.84 18.57 -12.64
CA ALA A 43 4.03 18.69 -13.86
C ALA A 43 3.26 20.03 -14.00
N ARG A 44 3.84 21.14 -13.54
CA ARG A 44 3.35 22.49 -13.86
C ARG A 44 3.72 22.96 -15.28
N GLY A 45 4.32 22.10 -16.12
CA GLY A 45 4.72 22.41 -17.50
C GLY A 45 4.25 21.37 -18.53
N VAL A 46 4.07 21.81 -19.78
CA VAL A 46 3.52 21.03 -20.91
C VAL A 46 4.30 19.74 -21.17
N LEU A 47 5.64 19.80 -21.20
CA LEU A 47 6.53 18.66 -21.42
C LEU A 47 6.29 17.49 -20.44
N LYS A 48 5.88 17.78 -19.21
CA LYS A 48 5.62 16.74 -18.21
C LYS A 48 4.24 16.11 -18.38
N LYS A 49 3.27 16.83 -18.97
CA LYS A 49 1.98 16.24 -19.34
C LYS A 49 2.17 15.16 -20.41
N GLU A 50 3.03 15.41 -21.40
CA GLU A 50 3.39 14.44 -22.44
C GLU A 50 4.05 13.19 -21.82
N LEU A 51 5.01 13.36 -20.92
CA LEU A 51 5.63 12.22 -20.23
C LEU A 51 4.65 11.41 -19.36
N VAL A 52 3.62 12.04 -18.80
CA VAL A 52 2.56 11.35 -18.05
C VAL A 52 1.65 10.54 -18.97
N GLN A 53 1.48 10.92 -20.25
CA GLN A 53 0.67 10.15 -21.21
C GLN A 53 1.26 8.77 -21.50
N HIS A 54 2.58 8.63 -21.42
CA HIS A 54 3.28 7.35 -21.57
C HIS A 54 3.16 6.45 -20.33
N LEU A 55 2.63 6.95 -19.20
CA LEU A 55 2.36 6.09 -18.06
C LEU A 55 1.13 5.22 -18.34
N ARG A 56 1.27 3.91 -18.15
CA ARG A 56 0.16 2.94 -18.21
C ARG A 56 -1.03 3.35 -17.32
N SER A 57 -0.74 4.03 -16.21
CA SER A 57 -1.75 4.62 -15.34
C SER A 57 -2.06 6.05 -15.80
N LYS A 58 -3.20 6.26 -16.46
CA LYS A 58 -3.72 7.57 -16.91
C LYS A 58 -4.15 8.50 -15.76
N ARG A 59 -3.70 8.25 -14.53
CA ARG A 59 -4.07 9.05 -13.36
C ARG A 59 -3.37 10.40 -13.44
N LEU A 60 -4.14 11.48 -13.32
CA LEU A 60 -3.63 12.85 -13.29
C LEU A 60 -2.86 13.16 -11.99
N ILE A 61 -3.18 12.45 -10.90
CA ILE A 61 -2.59 12.66 -9.59
C ILE A 61 -2.20 11.31 -8.98
N ARG A 62 -0.97 11.22 -8.50
CA ARG A 62 -0.51 10.12 -7.63
C ARG A 62 -0.80 10.47 -6.18
N ARG A 63 -1.52 9.60 -5.49
CA ARG A 63 -1.64 9.63 -4.03
C ARG A 63 -0.57 8.72 -3.43
N SER A 64 0.09 9.18 -2.37
CA SER A 64 1.03 8.34 -1.62
C SER A 64 0.29 7.16 -1.00
N ARG A 65 1.01 6.07 -0.71
CA ARG A 65 0.44 4.92 0.01
C ARG A 65 -0.08 5.33 1.40
N HIS A 66 0.66 6.20 2.09
CA HIS A 66 0.30 6.72 3.41
C HIS A 66 -0.95 7.62 3.38
N ALA A 67 -1.24 8.30 2.26
CA ALA A 67 -2.47 9.07 2.11
C ALA A 67 -3.73 8.18 2.10
N ARG A 68 -3.59 6.85 1.92
CA ARG A 68 -4.68 5.88 2.09
C ARG A 68 -4.74 5.27 3.48
N ALA A 69 -3.68 5.38 4.27
CA ALA A 69 -3.59 4.77 5.60
C ALA A 69 -4.34 5.56 6.69
N GLY A 70 -4.76 6.79 6.40
CA GLY A 70 -5.45 7.66 7.37
C GLY A 70 -6.97 7.52 7.45
N GLY A 71 -7.58 6.70 6.59
CA GLY A 71 -9.00 6.37 6.71
C GLY A 71 -9.12 5.06 7.45
N LYS A 72 -9.75 5.06 8.62
CA LYS A 72 -10.21 3.86 9.34
C LYS A 72 -11.16 3.06 8.41
N SER A 73 -10.60 2.30 7.49
CA SER A 73 -11.35 1.49 6.52
C SER A 73 -11.73 0.13 7.10
N HIS A 74 -11.10 -0.27 8.20
CA HIS A 74 -11.58 -1.37 9.01
C HIS A 74 -12.63 -0.76 9.94
N GLY A 75 -13.89 -1.16 9.77
CA GLY A 75 -14.97 -0.73 10.65
C GLY A 75 -14.54 -0.86 12.11
N GLN A 76 -14.85 0.15 12.92
CA GLN A 76 -14.65 0.00 14.36
C GLN A 76 -15.62 -1.08 14.85
N ILE A 77 -15.13 -2.01 15.67
CA ILE A 77 -16.00 -2.97 16.36
C ILE A 77 -16.98 -2.12 17.20
N VAL A 78 -18.27 -2.25 16.90
CA VAL A 78 -19.33 -1.60 17.68
C VAL A 78 -19.28 -2.19 19.08
N ASP A 79 -19.27 -1.33 20.10
CA ASP A 79 -19.18 -1.73 21.51
C ASP A 79 -17.91 -2.51 21.90
N ALA A 80 -16.77 -2.17 21.28
CA ALA A 80 -15.48 -2.75 21.65
C ALA A 80 -15.13 -2.45 23.12
N LEU A 81 -15.17 -3.48 23.97
CA LEU A 81 -14.65 -3.42 25.34
C LEU A 81 -13.14 -3.65 25.32
N SER A 82 -12.40 -2.88 26.13
CA SER A 82 -10.97 -3.10 26.30
C SER A 82 -10.73 -4.48 26.94
N ILE A 83 -9.63 -5.14 26.58
CA ILE A 83 -9.20 -6.39 27.25
C ILE A 83 -9.01 -6.15 28.76
N SER A 84 -8.67 -4.92 29.17
CA SER A 84 -8.55 -4.55 30.58
C SER A 84 -9.90 -4.45 31.31
N GLU A 85 -11.00 -4.29 30.57
CA GLU A 85 -12.36 -4.13 31.11
C GLU A 85 -13.16 -5.43 31.10
N ARG A 86 -12.54 -6.54 30.66
CA ARG A 86 -13.23 -7.84 30.61
C ARG A 86 -13.55 -8.35 32.02
N PRO A 87 -14.70 -9.01 32.23
CA PRO A 87 -15.03 -9.66 33.49
C PRO A 87 -13.98 -10.72 33.86
N ALA A 88 -13.69 -10.86 35.16
CA ALA A 88 -12.71 -11.85 35.66
C ALA A 88 -13.09 -13.29 35.31
N GLU A 89 -14.39 -13.58 35.18
CA GLU A 89 -14.96 -14.88 34.82
C GLU A 89 -14.50 -15.41 33.44
N VAL A 90 -13.98 -14.53 32.58
CA VAL A 90 -13.42 -14.87 31.26
C VAL A 90 -12.07 -15.59 31.40
N GLU A 91 -11.30 -15.33 32.46
CA GLU A 91 -9.99 -15.95 32.68
C GLU A 91 -10.10 -17.43 33.04
N ASP A 92 -11.12 -17.79 33.80
CA ASP A 92 -11.30 -19.16 34.28
C ASP A 92 -11.75 -20.11 33.17
N ARG A 93 -12.23 -19.57 32.04
CA ARG A 93 -12.73 -20.32 30.88
C ARG A 93 -13.66 -21.47 31.30
N ALA A 94 -14.44 -21.30 32.36
CA ALA A 94 -15.24 -22.37 32.95
C ALA A 94 -16.63 -22.53 32.28
N VAL A 95 -17.01 -21.59 31.40
CA VAL A 95 -18.32 -21.52 30.74
C VAL A 95 -18.14 -21.66 29.23
N PRO A 96 -18.99 -22.45 28.54
CA PRO A 96 -19.07 -22.44 27.07
C PRO A 96 -19.31 -21.01 26.55
N GLY A 97 -18.43 -20.51 25.67
CA GLY A 97 -18.37 -19.10 25.28
C GLY A 97 -17.06 -18.38 25.65
N HIS A 98 -16.34 -18.86 26.67
CA HIS A 98 -15.02 -18.33 27.06
C HIS A 98 -13.85 -19.15 26.50
N TRP A 99 -14.13 -20.21 25.72
CA TRP A 99 -13.13 -21.12 25.18
C TRP A 99 -12.56 -20.58 23.88
N GLU A 100 -11.25 -20.76 23.69
CA GLU A 100 -10.52 -20.34 22.49
C GLU A 100 -10.90 -21.15 21.23
N GLY A 101 -11.74 -22.19 21.40
CA GLY A 101 -12.24 -23.08 20.35
C GLY A 101 -13.48 -22.59 19.61
N ASP A 102 -14.23 -21.60 20.13
CA ASP A 102 -15.42 -21.02 19.47
C ASP A 102 -15.12 -20.37 18.11
N LEU A 103 -13.83 -20.17 17.80
CA LEU A 103 -13.34 -19.66 16.53
C LEU A 103 -12.95 -20.77 15.52
N LEU A 104 -13.16 -22.05 15.86
CA LEU A 104 -12.92 -23.16 14.93
C LEU A 104 -14.06 -23.23 13.89
N ALA A 105 -13.90 -22.48 12.80
CA ALA A 105 -14.77 -22.58 11.64
C ALA A 105 -14.42 -23.81 10.80
N GLY A 106 -15.35 -24.75 10.71
CA GLY A 106 -15.30 -25.85 9.75
C GLY A 106 -15.63 -25.38 8.33
N SER A 107 -15.39 -26.25 7.34
CA SER A 107 -15.80 -25.95 5.96
C SER A 107 -17.32 -25.67 5.88
N LYS A 108 -17.73 -24.76 4.98
CA LYS A 108 -19.15 -24.34 4.76
C LYS A 108 -19.79 -23.53 5.89
N ASN A 109 -19.05 -22.65 6.58
CA ASN A 109 -19.56 -21.82 7.69
C ASN A 109 -20.18 -22.65 8.83
N SER A 110 -19.62 -23.83 9.10
CA SER A 110 -20.01 -24.60 10.27
C SER A 110 -19.21 -24.12 11.48
N HIS A 111 -19.90 -23.83 12.58
CA HIS A 111 -19.32 -23.50 13.87
C HIS A 111 -19.63 -24.68 14.81
N ILE A 112 -18.61 -25.18 15.52
CA ILE A 112 -18.76 -26.22 16.54
C ILE A 112 -18.76 -25.55 17.91
#